data_AF-A0A1B9LS11-F1
#
_entry.id   AF-A0A1B9LS11-F1
#
_cell.length_a   1.000
_cell.length_b   1.000
_cell.length_c   1.000
_cell.angle_alpha   90.00
_cell.angle_beta   90.00
_cell.angle_gamma   90.00
#
_symmetry.space_group_name_H-M   'P 1'
#
loop_
_entity.id
_entity.type
_entity.pdbx_description
1 polymer ?
#
loop_
_entity_poly.entity_id
_entity_poly.type
_entity_poly.pdbx_seq_one_letter_code
_entity_poly.pdbx_strand_id
1 'polypeptide(L)'
;MLLLSSSWSLQALTSKSGRVNNHRSDAIMLPQSVVINYARPNLLFGKNGVDISGVNFAGPADIWNPDEGFLVQSTNPASYGLNFPTTGADGLYFDLVIEEIDARQLVWEPVTHGGITATVTWIWAEDDWLTSGGEIIARVTLKGPEASAQINNHYPNRIAVPRLPQIFELVGRDISTGNELVKYGFVLQKWFVNRKDKQDNYSNTEAWCRYLGYRVPQVKDLTNAICLGTWEGDWCKGSVGATPSSSGNHYQRRIGAGFFTEWGGTYLYAGAGFVYDYQYWTSDTAGNTQFDVDSDVGDVYFNQSSNSPRGLCVTP
;
A
#
# COMPACT_ATOMS: atom_id res chain seq x y z
N MET A 1 -2.14 49.35 -44.26
CA MET A 1 -2.50 48.93 -42.88
C MET A 1 -1.29 48.20 -42.33
N LEU A 2 -0.29 48.88 -41.74
CA LEU A 2 -0.25 49.42 -40.36
C LEU A 2 -0.72 48.32 -39.36
N LEU A 3 0.23 47.57 -38.77
CA LEU A 3 0.91 47.81 -37.46
C LEU A 3 0.11 47.14 -36.31
N LEU A 4 0.66 46.47 -35.29
CA LEU A 4 1.95 46.62 -34.61
C LEU A 4 2.49 45.28 -34.09
N SER A 5 3.79 45.08 -34.28
CA SER A 5 4.69 44.37 -33.35
C SER A 5 5.23 45.37 -32.33
N SER A 6 5.07 45.13 -31.03
CA SER A 6 5.71 45.95 -29.98
C SER A 6 6.94 45.26 -29.43
N SER A 7 8.10 45.64 -29.99
CA SER A 7 9.41 45.59 -29.33
C SER A 7 9.46 46.70 -28.29
N TRP A 8 9.91 46.39 -27.07
CA TRP A 8 10.41 47.39 -26.14
C TRP A 8 11.85 47.03 -25.75
N SER A 9 12.72 47.84 -26.34
CA SER A 9 14.14 48.04 -26.09
C SER A 9 14.49 48.25 -24.62
N LEU A 10 15.47 47.49 -24.12
CA LEU A 10 16.18 47.80 -22.88
C LEU A 10 16.97 49.10 -23.07
N GLN A 11 16.59 50.15 -22.35
CA GLN A 11 17.43 51.33 -22.18
C GLN A 11 18.53 51.01 -21.16
N ALA A 12 19.78 51.05 -21.61
CA ALA A 12 20.94 51.11 -20.73
C ALA A 12 20.98 52.49 -20.07
N LEU A 13 20.62 52.54 -18.78
CA LEU A 13 20.88 53.71 -17.93
C LEU A 13 22.36 53.67 -17.51
N THR A 14 23.18 54.47 -18.18
CA THR A 14 24.48 54.86 -17.66
C THR A 14 24.28 55.81 -16.47
N SER A 15 24.65 55.39 -15.26
CA SER A 15 24.95 56.31 -14.16
C SER A 15 26.45 56.25 -13.86
N LYS A 16 27.12 57.39 -14.02
CA LYS A 16 28.45 57.63 -13.45
C LYS A 16 28.27 58.15 -12.02
N SER A 17 29.08 57.59 -11.12
CA SER A 17 29.65 58.20 -9.91
C SER A 17 29.35 57.44 -8.61
N GLY A 18 30.38 56.72 -8.14
CA GLY A 18 30.86 56.83 -6.77
C GLY A 18 29.99 56.28 -5.63
N ARG A 19 30.07 54.97 -5.39
CA ARG A 19 30.27 54.36 -4.05
C ARG A 19 30.36 52.84 -4.20
N VAL A 20 31.30 52.25 -3.47
CA VAL A 20 31.49 50.80 -3.35
C VAL A 20 30.18 50.17 -2.88
N ASN A 21 29.49 49.45 -3.77
CA ASN A 21 28.38 48.59 -3.41
C ASN A 21 28.70 47.17 -3.90
N ASN A 22 28.89 46.28 -2.93
CA ASN A 22 29.03 44.85 -3.13
C ASN A 22 27.75 44.33 -3.81
N HIS A 23 27.81 44.08 -5.11
CA HIS A 23 26.77 43.35 -5.82
C HIS A 23 26.93 41.85 -5.51
N ARG A 24 26.43 41.43 -4.34
CA ARG A 24 25.96 40.05 -4.20
C ARG A 24 24.71 39.93 -5.04
N SER A 25 24.79 39.18 -6.13
CA SER A 25 23.61 38.59 -6.75
C SER A 25 23.05 37.59 -5.74
N ASP A 26 22.13 38.03 -4.89
CA ASP A 26 21.37 37.11 -4.05
C ASP A 26 20.43 36.33 -4.99
N ALA A 27 20.87 35.14 -5.38
CA ALA A 27 19.99 34.17 -6.01
C ALA A 27 18.89 33.85 -4.98
N ILE A 28 17.64 34.17 -5.31
CA ILE A 28 16.49 33.71 -4.54
C ILE A 28 16.38 32.21 -4.81
N MET A 29 17.06 31.40 -4.00
CA MET A 29 16.74 29.99 -3.89
C MET A 29 15.35 29.92 -3.25
N LEU A 30 14.34 29.56 -4.05
CA LEU A 30 13.07 29.11 -3.47
C LEU A 30 13.41 27.96 -2.51
N PRO A 31 12.84 27.93 -1.30
CA PRO A 31 13.04 26.78 -0.42
C PRO A 31 12.58 25.53 -1.19
N GLN A 32 13.47 24.55 -1.31
CA GLN A 32 13.13 23.24 -1.85
C GLN A 32 11.92 22.72 -1.07
N SER A 33 10.81 22.47 -1.79
CA SER A 33 9.62 21.90 -1.16
C SER A 33 9.91 20.44 -0.87
N VAL A 34 9.83 20.04 0.40
CA VAL A 34 9.86 18.63 0.79
C VAL A 34 8.59 17.96 0.28
N VAL A 35 8.74 16.88 -0.49
CA VAL A 35 7.61 16.18 -1.12
C VAL A 35 7.73 14.67 -0.89
N ILE A 36 6.57 14.02 -0.72
CA ILE A 36 6.44 12.57 -0.79
C ILE A 36 5.88 12.23 -2.16
N ASN A 37 6.67 11.55 -2.98
CA ASN A 37 6.26 11.17 -4.34
C ASN A 37 5.69 9.75 -4.39
N TYR A 38 6.14 8.87 -3.49
CA TYR A 38 5.72 7.47 -3.48
C TYR A 38 5.46 6.94 -2.08
N ALA A 39 4.56 5.97 -2.02
CA ALA A 39 4.37 5.07 -0.88
C ALA A 39 4.69 3.65 -1.33
N ARG A 40 5.71 3.08 -0.70
CA ARG A 40 6.40 1.88 -1.18
C ARG A 40 6.10 0.68 -0.28
N PRO A 41 5.19 -0.22 -0.68
CA PRO A 41 5.12 -1.58 -0.12
C PRO A 41 6.29 -2.43 -0.66
N ASN A 42 6.28 -3.75 -0.45
CA ASN A 42 7.27 -4.60 -1.14
C ASN A 42 7.13 -4.44 -2.65
N LEU A 43 8.27 -4.48 -3.34
CA LEU A 43 8.36 -4.28 -4.79
C LEU A 43 8.37 -5.59 -5.57
N LEU A 44 8.34 -6.75 -4.89
CA LEU A 44 8.40 -8.06 -5.54
C LEU A 44 7.26 -8.19 -6.56
N PHE A 45 7.59 -8.74 -7.74
CA PHE A 45 6.73 -8.84 -8.93
C PHE A 45 6.32 -7.51 -9.56
N GLY A 46 6.51 -6.38 -8.88
CA GLY A 46 6.18 -5.04 -9.35
C GLY A 46 6.95 -4.61 -10.61
N LYS A 47 7.92 -5.41 -11.07
CA LYS A 47 8.67 -5.24 -12.31
C LYS A 47 8.14 -6.19 -13.40
N ASN A 48 7.52 -5.60 -14.42
CA ASN A 48 6.87 -6.32 -15.50
C ASN A 48 7.81 -7.35 -16.18
N GLY A 49 7.44 -8.64 -16.15
CA GLY A 49 8.11 -9.71 -16.88
C GLY A 49 9.53 -10.06 -16.44
N VAL A 50 10.02 -9.46 -15.34
CA VAL A 50 11.37 -9.71 -14.82
C VAL A 50 11.37 -10.94 -13.92
N ASP A 51 10.47 -10.98 -12.95
CA ASP A 51 10.43 -12.02 -11.92
C ASP A 51 9.76 -13.30 -12.45
N ILE A 52 8.68 -13.14 -13.23
CA ILE A 52 7.98 -14.25 -13.88
C ILE A 52 7.77 -13.90 -15.36
N SER A 53 8.44 -14.66 -16.21
CA SER A 53 8.43 -14.44 -17.66
C SER A 53 7.00 -14.47 -18.22
N GLY A 54 6.64 -13.41 -18.94
CA GLY A 54 5.33 -13.29 -19.61
C GLY A 54 4.18 -12.83 -18.72
N VAL A 55 4.43 -12.50 -17.44
CA VAL A 55 3.40 -12.03 -16.52
C VAL A 55 3.67 -10.58 -16.11
N ASN A 56 2.64 -9.74 -16.17
CA ASN A 56 2.72 -8.34 -15.79
C ASN A 56 1.93 -8.07 -14.50
N PHE A 57 2.63 -8.01 -13.37
CA PHE A 57 2.03 -7.57 -12.12
C PHE A 57 2.14 -6.06 -11.91
N ALA A 58 2.96 -5.35 -12.69
CA ALA A 58 3.10 -3.90 -12.57
C ALA A 58 1.78 -3.21 -12.94
N GLY A 59 1.33 -2.30 -12.09
CA GLY A 59 0.19 -1.43 -12.37
C GLY A 59 0.43 -0.49 -13.55
N PRO A 60 -0.59 0.25 -13.99
CA PRO A 60 -0.39 1.39 -14.88
C PRO A 60 0.62 2.39 -14.30
N ALA A 61 1.38 3.05 -15.17
CA ALA A 61 2.48 3.93 -14.79
C ALA A 61 2.04 5.18 -13.99
N ASP A 62 0.76 5.55 -14.07
CA ASP A 62 0.15 6.62 -13.26
C ASP A 62 -0.24 6.17 -11.84
N ILE A 63 -0.18 4.87 -11.56
CA ILE A 63 -0.50 4.26 -10.26
C ILE A 63 0.73 3.64 -9.61
N TRP A 64 1.55 2.92 -10.38
CA TRP A 64 2.67 2.12 -9.89
C TRP A 64 3.96 2.42 -10.65
N ASN A 65 5.00 2.77 -9.89
CA ASN A 65 6.37 2.83 -10.35
C ASN A 65 7.10 1.52 -9.95
N PRO A 66 7.67 0.77 -10.90
CA PRO A 66 8.36 -0.49 -10.62
C PRO A 66 9.57 -0.42 -9.67
N ASP A 67 10.17 0.76 -9.51
CA ASP A 67 11.32 0.99 -8.64
C ASP A 67 10.94 1.67 -7.32
N GLU A 68 9.82 2.40 -7.29
CA GLU A 68 9.46 3.29 -6.18
C GLU A 68 8.15 2.96 -5.46
N GLY A 69 7.28 2.14 -6.06
CA GLY A 69 6.00 1.74 -5.50
C GLY A 69 4.81 2.58 -5.97
N PHE A 70 3.80 2.79 -5.12
CA PHE A 70 2.60 3.53 -5.50
C PHE A 70 2.86 5.03 -5.56
N LEU A 71 2.43 5.68 -6.65
CA LEU A 71 2.46 7.13 -6.78
C LEU A 71 1.47 7.77 -5.81
N VAL A 72 1.88 8.85 -5.14
CA VAL A 72 0.94 9.69 -4.38
C VAL A 72 -0.04 10.34 -5.35
N GLN A 73 -1.32 10.00 -5.21
CA GLN A 73 -2.38 10.48 -6.10
C GLN A 73 -2.89 11.87 -5.69
N SER A 74 -2.85 12.20 -4.40
CA SER A 74 -3.27 13.51 -3.90
C SER A 74 -2.71 13.83 -2.51
N THR A 75 -2.33 15.08 -2.30
CA THR A 75 -2.02 15.63 -0.97
C THR A 75 -3.20 16.36 -0.32
N ASN A 76 -4.30 16.56 -1.06
CA ASN A 76 -5.54 17.14 -0.53
C ASN A 76 -6.27 16.11 0.37
N PRO A 77 -6.58 16.45 1.64
CA PRO A 77 -7.29 15.57 2.56
C PRO A 77 -8.62 15.02 2.04
N ALA A 78 -9.35 15.78 1.23
CA ALA A 78 -10.62 15.33 0.65
C ALA A 78 -10.45 14.15 -0.34
N SER A 79 -9.24 13.91 -0.81
CA SER A 79 -8.91 12.91 -1.83
C SER A 79 -7.91 11.85 -1.34
N TYR A 80 -7.64 11.77 -0.04
CA TYR A 80 -6.77 10.73 0.52
C TYR A 80 -7.25 9.30 0.26
N GLY A 81 -8.54 9.10 -0.07
CA GLY A 81 -9.05 7.80 -0.50
C GLY A 81 -8.48 7.29 -1.82
N LEU A 82 -7.76 8.13 -2.58
CA LEU A 82 -7.04 7.72 -3.79
C LEU A 82 -5.64 7.18 -3.52
N ASN A 83 -5.09 7.43 -2.32
CA ASN A 83 -3.74 6.99 -1.98
C ASN A 83 -3.74 5.59 -1.38
N PHE A 84 -2.64 4.87 -1.59
CA PHE A 84 -2.34 3.63 -0.88
C PHE A 84 -2.03 3.91 0.61
N PRO A 85 -2.35 3.02 1.55
CA PRO A 85 -3.18 1.84 1.39
C PRO A 85 -4.67 2.12 1.64
N THR A 86 -5.54 1.31 1.01
CA THR A 86 -6.96 1.21 1.33
C THR A 86 -7.31 -0.01 2.19
N THR A 87 -6.39 -0.96 2.30
CA THR A 87 -6.53 -2.15 3.14
C THR A 87 -5.38 -2.24 4.14
N GLY A 88 -5.59 -2.87 5.30
CA GLY A 88 -4.51 -3.03 6.28
C GLY A 88 -4.67 -4.29 7.13
N ALA A 89 -3.60 -4.65 7.83
CA ALA A 89 -3.54 -5.71 8.82
C ALA A 89 -2.46 -5.35 9.85
N ASP A 90 -2.50 -5.99 11.02
CA ASP A 90 -1.51 -5.77 12.06
C ASP A 90 -0.11 -6.17 11.57
N GLY A 91 0.88 -5.31 11.79
CA GLY A 91 2.28 -5.56 11.45
C GLY A 91 2.66 -5.30 9.99
N LEU A 92 1.72 -4.86 9.14
CA LEU A 92 2.07 -4.37 7.80
C LEU A 92 2.76 -3.01 7.87
N TYR A 93 3.63 -2.77 6.90
CA TYR A 93 4.36 -1.52 6.81
C TYR A 93 4.67 -1.14 5.36
N PHE A 94 4.88 0.16 5.13
CA PHE A 94 5.29 0.70 3.84
C PHE A 94 6.16 1.94 4.06
N ASP A 95 6.92 2.31 3.04
CA ASP A 95 7.94 3.33 3.16
C ASP A 95 7.53 4.58 2.38
N LEU A 96 7.66 5.75 3.00
CA LEU A 96 7.46 7.02 2.33
C LEU A 96 8.77 7.40 1.62
N VAL A 97 8.71 7.57 0.31
CA VAL A 97 9.83 8.06 -0.48
C VAL A 97 9.79 9.58 -0.45
N ILE A 98 10.62 10.16 0.43
CA ILE A 98 10.70 11.59 0.70
C ILE A 98 11.92 12.15 -0.04
N GLU A 99 11.70 13.16 -0.86
CA GLU A 99 12.78 13.86 -1.56
C GLU A 99 13.16 15.16 -0.84
N GLU A 100 14.37 15.65 -1.14
CA GLU A 100 14.90 16.94 -0.67
C GLU A 100 15.13 17.04 0.85
N ILE A 101 14.93 15.98 1.63
CA ILE A 101 15.26 15.93 3.06
C ILE A 101 15.67 14.53 3.52
N ASP A 102 16.52 14.49 4.54
CA ASP A 102 16.86 13.26 5.25
C ASP A 102 15.72 12.88 6.20
N ALA A 103 15.22 11.64 6.13
CA ALA A 103 14.14 11.15 7.00
C ALA A 103 14.45 11.31 8.50
N ARG A 104 15.74 11.32 8.90
CA ARG A 104 16.18 11.56 10.29
C ARG A 104 15.91 12.98 10.80
N GLN A 105 15.68 13.92 9.90
CA GLN A 105 15.34 15.31 10.22
C GLN A 105 13.84 15.49 10.46
N LEU A 106 13.03 14.45 10.26
CA LEU A 106 11.59 14.48 10.46
C LEU A 106 11.19 13.74 11.73
N VAL A 107 10.30 14.36 12.51
CA VAL A 107 9.58 13.76 13.62
C VAL A 107 8.09 13.68 13.29
N TRP A 108 7.47 12.60 13.74
CA TRP A 108 6.09 12.25 13.42
C TRP A 108 5.36 11.83 14.69
N GLU A 109 4.16 12.34 14.90
CA GLU A 109 3.29 11.87 15.97
C GLU A 109 2.47 10.66 15.48
N PRO A 110 2.31 9.59 16.28
CA PRO A 110 1.45 8.47 15.93
C PRO A 110 -0.01 8.89 15.77
N VAL A 111 -0.68 8.37 14.75
CA VAL A 111 -2.09 8.65 14.47
C VAL A 111 -2.92 7.42 14.80
N THR A 112 -3.94 7.56 15.64
CA THR A 112 -4.77 6.43 16.09
C THR A 112 -6.26 6.68 15.89
N HIS A 113 -6.90 5.79 15.12
CA HIS A 113 -8.33 5.83 14.83
C HIS A 113 -8.91 4.42 14.86
N GLY A 114 -10.06 4.24 15.54
CA GLY A 114 -10.78 2.96 15.52
C GLY A 114 -10.00 1.76 16.09
N GLY A 115 -8.98 1.99 16.91
CA GLY A 115 -8.09 0.95 17.44
C GLY A 115 -6.94 0.56 16.52
N ILE A 116 -6.76 1.25 15.39
CA ILE A 116 -5.61 1.13 14.50
C ILE A 116 -4.70 2.35 14.72
N THR A 117 -3.40 2.11 14.88
CA THR A 117 -2.35 3.12 15.01
C THR A 117 -1.41 3.03 13.82
N ALA A 118 -1.18 4.17 13.15
CA ALA A 118 -0.11 4.34 12.19
C ALA A 118 1.04 5.09 12.86
N THR A 119 2.23 4.50 12.85
CA THR A 119 3.45 5.09 13.41
C THR A 119 4.47 5.25 12.29
N VAL A 120 5.11 6.42 12.20
CA VAL A 120 6.21 6.67 11.28
C VAL A 120 7.52 6.70 12.04
N THR A 121 8.47 5.89 11.62
CA THR A 121 9.84 5.88 12.17
C THR A 121 10.83 5.88 11.03
N TRP A 122 11.89 6.67 11.14
CA TRP A 122 13.02 6.47 10.26
C TRP A 122 13.77 5.20 10.69
N ILE A 123 14.16 4.37 9.72
CA ILE A 123 14.98 3.17 9.97
C ILE A 123 16.05 3.06 8.89
N TRP A 124 17.12 2.32 9.19
CA TRP A 124 17.96 1.74 8.16
C TRP A 124 17.28 0.44 7.71
N ALA A 125 16.70 0.44 6.52
CA ALA A 125 16.00 -0.71 5.97
C ALA A 125 16.96 -1.54 5.13
N GLU A 126 16.92 -2.85 5.29
CA GLU A 126 17.69 -3.83 4.52
C GLU A 126 16.76 -4.91 3.94
N ASP A 127 15.48 -4.58 3.72
CA ASP A 127 14.50 -5.53 3.22
C ASP A 127 14.91 -6.04 1.82
N ASP A 128 14.68 -7.33 1.57
CA ASP A 128 15.17 -8.05 0.39
C ASP A 128 14.68 -7.45 -0.95
N TRP A 129 13.58 -6.67 -0.92
CA TRP A 129 13.04 -6.01 -2.11
C TRP A 129 13.65 -4.63 -2.40
N LEU A 130 14.61 -4.17 -1.59
CA LEU A 130 15.34 -2.92 -1.83
C LEU A 130 16.56 -3.16 -2.72
N THR A 131 16.72 -2.34 -3.76
CA THR A 131 17.71 -2.55 -4.82
C THR A 131 19.16 -2.23 -4.44
N SER A 132 19.42 -1.59 -3.30
CA SER A 132 20.73 -1.01 -3.01
C SER A 132 21.14 -1.10 -1.53
N GLY A 133 21.63 -2.26 -1.08
CA GLY A 133 22.52 -2.37 0.09
C GLY A 133 22.05 -1.75 1.41
N GLY A 134 20.75 -1.51 1.54
CA GLY A 134 20.10 -0.77 2.60
C GLY A 134 20.04 0.76 2.40
N GLU A 135 18.93 1.36 2.81
CA GLU A 135 18.70 2.81 2.74
C GLU A 135 17.98 3.34 3.99
N ILE A 136 18.14 4.64 4.25
CA ILE A 136 17.39 5.33 5.32
C ILE A 136 16.03 5.74 4.76
N ILE A 137 14.97 5.22 5.37
CA ILE A 137 13.59 5.43 4.92
C ILE A 137 12.70 5.89 6.05
N ALA A 138 11.59 6.55 5.73
CA ALA A 138 10.49 6.78 6.68
C ALA A 138 9.46 5.66 6.57
N ARG A 139 9.51 4.68 7.48
CA ARG A 139 8.59 3.53 7.50
C ARG A 139 7.33 3.84 8.28
N VAL A 140 6.18 3.71 7.64
CA VAL A 140 4.86 3.69 8.28
C VAL A 140 4.54 2.26 8.68
N THR A 141 4.32 2.00 9.96
CA THR A 141 3.87 0.69 10.47
C THR A 141 2.43 0.79 10.96
N LEU A 142 1.58 -0.14 10.53
CA LEU A 142 0.20 -0.28 10.96
C LEU A 142 0.11 -1.28 12.11
N LYS A 143 -0.47 -0.86 13.23
CA LYS A 143 -0.77 -1.71 14.38
C LYS A 143 -2.26 -1.65 14.69
N GLY A 144 -2.90 -2.78 14.98
CA GLY A 144 -4.34 -2.78 15.22
C GLY A 144 -4.87 -4.09 15.76
N PRO A 145 -6.18 -4.35 15.62
CA PRO A 145 -6.78 -5.57 16.11
C PRO A 145 -6.22 -6.82 15.44
N GLU A 146 -5.81 -7.78 16.26
CA GLU A 146 -5.17 -9.03 15.86
C GLU A 146 -5.66 -10.20 16.74
N ALA A 147 -5.35 -11.45 16.36
CA ALA A 147 -5.89 -12.65 17.03
C ALA A 147 -4.83 -13.74 17.30
N SER A 148 -3.55 -13.37 17.40
CA SER A 148 -2.39 -14.24 17.62
C SER A 148 -2.54 -15.14 18.84
N ALA A 149 -3.13 -14.62 19.92
CA ALA A 149 -3.32 -15.37 21.17
C ALA A 149 -4.35 -16.51 21.05
N GLN A 150 -5.13 -16.56 19.97
CA GLN A 150 -6.26 -17.47 19.82
C GLN A 150 -6.35 -18.13 18.44
N ILE A 151 -5.23 -18.22 17.72
CA ILE A 151 -5.15 -18.88 16.39
C ILE A 151 -5.63 -20.34 16.45
N ASN A 152 -5.32 -21.05 17.53
CA ASN A 152 -5.67 -22.46 17.73
C ASN A 152 -7.00 -22.67 18.47
N ASN A 153 -7.66 -21.60 18.92
CA ASN A 153 -8.96 -21.71 19.57
C ASN A 153 -10.05 -21.83 18.50
N HIS A 154 -10.84 -22.90 18.53
CA HIS A 154 -11.95 -23.10 17.60
C HIS A 154 -13.12 -22.12 17.85
N TYR A 155 -13.24 -21.62 19.08
CA TYR A 155 -14.25 -20.66 19.52
C TYR A 155 -13.56 -19.43 20.13
N PRO A 156 -12.91 -18.58 19.30
CA PRO A 156 -12.20 -17.41 19.80
C PRO A 156 -13.14 -16.41 20.46
N ASN A 157 -12.59 -15.58 21.35
CA ASN A 157 -13.30 -14.42 21.86
C ASN A 157 -13.29 -13.30 20.82
N ARG A 158 -14.37 -12.54 20.78
CA ARG A 158 -14.49 -11.35 19.94
C ARG A 158 -13.34 -10.39 20.22
N ILE A 159 -12.73 -9.86 19.15
CA ILE A 159 -11.73 -8.79 19.22
C ILE A 159 -12.35 -7.46 18.79
N ALA A 160 -11.58 -6.37 18.92
CA ALA A 160 -12.02 -5.08 18.39
C ALA A 160 -12.27 -5.18 16.87
N VAL A 161 -13.39 -4.60 16.42
CA VAL A 161 -13.75 -4.47 15.00
C VAL A 161 -13.69 -2.97 14.66
N PRO A 162 -12.67 -2.50 13.92
CA PRO A 162 -12.55 -1.10 13.55
C PRO A 162 -13.78 -0.64 12.76
N ARG A 163 -14.24 0.59 13.02
CA ARG A 163 -15.29 1.23 12.22
C ARG A 163 -14.63 1.91 11.02
N LEU A 164 -14.63 1.25 9.86
CA LEU A 164 -14.05 1.77 8.62
C LEU A 164 -15.15 2.32 7.69
N PRO A 165 -14.83 3.29 6.80
CA PRO A 165 -13.51 3.84 6.52
C PRO A 165 -12.98 4.83 7.59
N GLN A 166 -11.65 4.94 7.70
CA GLN A 166 -10.96 5.92 8.56
C GLN A 166 -9.85 6.63 7.80
N ILE A 167 -9.76 7.95 7.98
CA ILE A 167 -8.73 8.79 7.36
C ILE A 167 -7.54 8.86 8.31
N PHE A 168 -6.34 8.65 7.79
CA PHE A 168 -5.07 8.86 8.49
C PHE A 168 -4.31 9.98 7.78
N GLU A 169 -3.85 10.99 8.52
CA GLU A 169 -2.97 12.06 8.03
C GLU A 169 -1.69 12.07 8.88
N LEU A 170 -0.59 11.63 8.28
CA LEU A 170 0.74 11.63 8.86
C LEU A 170 1.38 12.99 8.55
N VAL A 171 1.86 13.69 9.57
CA VAL A 171 2.48 15.01 9.43
C VAL A 171 3.94 14.94 9.85
N GLY A 172 4.84 15.12 8.90
CA GLY A 172 6.28 15.15 9.11
C GLY A 172 6.71 16.56 9.48
N ARG A 173 7.21 16.72 10.70
CA ARG A 173 7.69 18.00 11.22
C ARG A 173 9.21 18.02 11.25
N ASP A 174 9.80 19.15 10.93
CA ASP A 174 11.23 19.37 11.12
C ASP A 174 11.59 19.21 12.60
N ILE A 175 12.60 18.39 12.90
CA ILE A 175 12.99 18.09 14.27
C ILE A 175 13.59 19.31 15.00
N SER A 176 14.14 20.28 14.26
CA SER A 176 14.80 21.45 14.85
C SER A 176 13.85 22.61 15.14
N THR A 177 12.82 22.78 14.32
CA THR A 177 11.88 23.91 14.37
C THR A 177 10.46 23.53 14.74
N GLY A 178 10.07 22.26 14.60
CA GLY A 178 8.69 21.79 14.80
C GLY A 178 7.72 22.15 13.67
N ASN A 179 8.20 22.81 12.61
CA ASN A 179 7.38 23.22 11.47
C ASN A 179 6.93 22.00 10.65
N GLU A 180 5.69 22.03 10.16
CA GLU A 180 5.20 21.03 9.21
C GLU A 180 5.94 21.18 7.88
N LEU A 181 6.64 20.12 7.46
CA LEU A 181 7.35 20.11 6.18
C LEU A 181 6.62 19.28 5.13
N VAL A 182 5.98 18.19 5.54
CA VAL A 182 5.35 17.27 4.60
C VAL A 182 4.16 16.54 5.23
N LYS A 183 3.23 16.08 4.39
CA LYS A 183 2.07 15.31 4.81
C LYS A 183 1.84 14.12 3.90
N TYR A 184 1.40 13.03 4.48
CA TYR A 184 0.90 11.87 3.76
C TYR A 184 -0.41 11.43 4.34
N GLY A 185 -1.43 11.20 3.51
CA GLY A 185 -2.70 10.71 4.01
C GLY A 185 -3.31 9.63 3.14
N PHE A 186 -4.03 8.73 3.79
CA PHE A 186 -4.66 7.56 3.19
C PHE A 186 -5.95 7.21 3.93
N VAL A 187 -6.79 6.36 3.33
CA VAL A 187 -8.06 5.93 3.92
C VAL A 187 -8.13 4.42 3.97
N LEU A 188 -8.05 3.86 5.19
CA LEU A 188 -8.31 2.44 5.38
C LEU A 188 -9.81 2.17 5.27
N GLN A 189 -10.18 1.33 4.30
CA GLN A 189 -11.53 0.86 4.04
C GLN A 189 -11.79 -0.53 4.61
N LYS A 190 -10.76 -1.39 4.66
CA LYS A 190 -10.85 -2.76 5.18
C LYS A 190 -9.69 -3.09 6.09
N TRP A 191 -9.97 -3.86 7.14
CA TRP A 191 -8.96 -4.40 8.05
C TRP A 191 -9.01 -5.92 8.07
N PHE A 192 -7.84 -6.54 7.94
CA PHE A 192 -7.67 -7.96 7.85
C PHE A 192 -7.02 -8.53 9.12
N VAL A 193 -7.47 -9.72 9.51
CA VAL A 193 -6.95 -10.46 10.66
C VAL A 193 -6.47 -11.82 10.17
N ASN A 194 -5.14 -11.98 10.19
CA ASN A 194 -4.46 -13.19 9.74
C ASN A 194 -4.47 -14.27 10.84
N ARG A 195 -4.81 -15.51 10.48
CA ARG A 195 -4.72 -16.68 11.36
C ARG A 195 -3.33 -17.36 11.34
N LYS A 196 -2.32 -16.64 10.84
CA LYS A 196 -0.91 -17.08 10.73
C LYS A 196 -0.77 -18.38 9.95
N ASP A 197 0.03 -19.31 10.45
CA ASP A 197 0.25 -20.64 9.92
C ASP A 197 -0.87 -21.62 10.28
N LYS A 198 -2.04 -21.18 10.75
CA LYS A 198 -3.15 -22.10 10.97
C LYS A 198 -3.83 -22.46 9.65
N GLN A 199 -3.70 -23.72 9.26
CA GLN A 199 -4.54 -24.38 8.25
C GLN A 199 -5.77 -24.98 8.88
N ASP A 200 -6.91 -24.84 8.21
CA ASP A 200 -8.18 -25.40 8.67
C ASP A 200 -9.16 -25.48 7.50
N ASN A 201 -10.21 -26.30 7.65
CA ASN A 201 -11.26 -26.37 6.65
C ASN A 201 -12.09 -25.08 6.61
N TYR A 202 -12.88 -24.90 5.53
CA TYR A 202 -13.64 -23.68 5.33
C TYR A 202 -14.61 -23.41 6.48
N SER A 203 -15.40 -24.42 6.90
CA SER A 203 -16.40 -24.26 7.96
C SER A 203 -15.77 -23.82 9.29
N ASN A 204 -14.61 -24.35 9.63
CA ASN A 204 -13.89 -23.99 10.86
C ASN A 204 -13.29 -22.58 10.76
N THR A 205 -12.75 -22.20 9.60
CA THR A 205 -12.24 -20.85 9.34
C THR A 205 -13.37 -19.81 9.38
N GLU A 206 -14.51 -20.12 8.77
CA GLU A 206 -15.71 -19.28 8.79
C GLU A 206 -16.22 -19.08 10.22
N ALA A 207 -16.33 -20.16 10.98
CA ALA A 207 -16.68 -20.09 12.39
C ALA A 207 -15.69 -19.19 13.16
N TRP A 208 -14.38 -19.40 12.99
CA TRP A 208 -13.35 -18.61 13.64
C TRP A 208 -13.48 -17.11 13.34
N CYS A 209 -13.63 -16.72 12.06
CA CYS A 209 -13.85 -15.33 11.68
C CYS A 209 -15.13 -14.75 12.32
N ARG A 210 -16.24 -15.50 12.26
CA ARG A 210 -17.52 -15.07 12.83
C ARG A 210 -17.43 -14.82 14.33
N TYR A 211 -16.74 -15.68 15.08
CA TYR A 211 -16.54 -15.51 16.53
C TYR A 211 -15.68 -14.29 16.87
N LEU A 212 -14.70 -13.94 16.02
CA LEU A 212 -13.94 -12.70 16.16
C LEU A 212 -14.78 -11.44 15.90
N GLY A 213 -15.94 -11.57 15.24
CA GLY A 213 -16.76 -10.45 14.77
C GLY A 213 -16.42 -10.00 13.34
N TYR A 214 -15.74 -10.86 12.58
CA TYR A 214 -15.29 -10.65 11.20
C TYR A 214 -15.98 -11.65 10.27
N ARG A 215 -15.68 -11.58 8.97
CA ARG A 215 -16.09 -12.58 7.97
C ARG A 215 -14.89 -13.10 7.21
N VAL A 216 -15.05 -14.25 6.54
CA VAL A 216 -14.10 -14.70 5.52
C VAL A 216 -14.12 -13.69 4.36
N PRO A 217 -12.97 -13.31 3.78
CA PRO A 217 -12.93 -12.40 2.65
C PRO A 217 -13.63 -12.98 1.43
N GLN A 218 -14.01 -12.11 0.50
CA GLN A 218 -14.37 -12.49 -0.86
C GLN A 218 -13.13 -12.44 -1.76
N VAL A 219 -13.17 -13.07 -2.94
CA VAL A 219 -12.09 -12.99 -3.94
C VAL A 219 -11.75 -11.52 -4.24
N LYS A 220 -12.76 -10.68 -4.45
CA LYS A 220 -12.59 -9.22 -4.65
C LYS A 220 -12.04 -8.45 -3.45
N ASP A 221 -12.05 -9.02 -2.25
CA ASP A 221 -11.39 -8.40 -1.10
C ASP A 221 -9.88 -8.63 -1.15
N LEU A 222 -9.42 -9.66 -1.86
CA LEU A 222 -8.03 -10.10 -1.88
C LEU A 222 -7.30 -9.75 -3.17
N THR A 223 -7.94 -9.88 -4.33
CA THR A 223 -7.27 -9.73 -5.62
C THR A 223 -8.17 -9.10 -6.68
N ASN A 224 -7.55 -8.44 -7.67
CA ASN A 224 -8.18 -7.99 -8.91
C ASN A 224 -8.00 -8.96 -10.09
N ALA A 225 -7.55 -10.19 -9.81
CA ALA A 225 -7.43 -11.25 -10.79
C ALA A 225 -8.74 -11.53 -11.52
N ILE A 226 -8.62 -11.91 -12.80
CA ILE A 226 -9.73 -12.40 -13.61
C ILE A 226 -9.40 -13.81 -14.12
N CYS A 227 -10.44 -14.63 -14.27
CA CYS A 227 -10.26 -15.94 -14.89
C CYS A 227 -10.28 -15.87 -16.42
N LEU A 228 -9.40 -15.04 -16.99
CA LEU A 228 -9.19 -14.88 -18.42
C LEU A 228 -7.72 -14.55 -18.68
N GLY A 229 -7.16 -14.99 -19.80
CA GLY A 229 -5.82 -14.61 -20.23
C GLY A 229 -4.71 -15.43 -19.53
N THR A 230 -3.66 -14.75 -19.09
CA THR A 230 -2.51 -15.45 -18.48
C THR A 230 -2.94 -16.20 -17.23
N TRP A 231 -2.58 -17.50 -17.16
CA TRP A 231 -2.91 -18.41 -16.05
C TRP A 231 -4.40 -18.72 -15.85
N GLU A 232 -5.21 -18.52 -16.88
CA GLU A 232 -6.60 -18.99 -16.88
C GLU A 232 -6.67 -20.53 -16.86
N GLY A 233 -7.78 -21.05 -16.31
CA GLY A 233 -8.08 -22.47 -16.31
C GLY A 233 -9.41 -22.76 -15.63
N ASP A 234 -9.80 -24.04 -15.58
CA ASP A 234 -11.06 -24.45 -14.94
C ASP A 234 -11.10 -24.05 -13.45
N TRP A 235 -9.94 -24.01 -12.78
CA TRP A 235 -9.78 -23.72 -11.37
C TRP A 235 -10.20 -22.32 -10.94
N CYS A 236 -10.27 -21.35 -11.85
CA CYS A 236 -10.71 -19.99 -11.54
C CYS A 236 -12.11 -19.65 -12.10
N LYS A 237 -12.75 -20.57 -12.85
CA LYS A 237 -13.97 -20.24 -13.60
C LYS A 237 -15.11 -19.80 -12.68
N GLY A 238 -15.63 -18.61 -12.93
CA GLY A 238 -16.71 -18.00 -12.14
C GLY A 238 -16.22 -17.16 -10.97
N SER A 239 -14.91 -17.06 -10.74
CA SER A 239 -14.36 -16.12 -9.77
C SER A 239 -14.58 -14.67 -10.22
N VAL A 240 -14.79 -13.79 -9.24
CA VAL A 240 -14.97 -12.35 -9.48
C VAL A 240 -14.01 -11.59 -8.59
N GLY A 241 -12.91 -11.14 -9.17
CA GLY A 241 -11.95 -10.24 -8.53
C GLY A 241 -12.47 -8.81 -8.41
N ALA A 242 -11.67 -7.99 -7.74
CA ALA A 242 -11.89 -6.56 -7.63
C ALA A 242 -11.63 -5.83 -8.95
N THR A 243 -12.08 -4.58 -9.01
CA THR A 243 -11.86 -3.68 -10.14
C THR A 243 -10.94 -2.53 -9.75
N PRO A 244 -10.09 -2.02 -10.66
CA PRO A 244 -9.91 -2.46 -12.05
C PRO A 244 -9.25 -3.84 -12.15
N SER A 245 -9.75 -4.67 -13.05
CA SER A 245 -9.25 -6.02 -13.29
C SER A 245 -7.81 -6.02 -13.80
N SER A 246 -7.07 -7.06 -13.44
CA SER A 246 -5.77 -7.36 -14.03
C SER A 246 -5.92 -7.96 -15.44
N SER A 247 -4.79 -8.28 -16.08
CA SER A 247 -4.73 -8.90 -17.41
C SER A 247 -4.87 -10.42 -17.42
N GLY A 248 -5.00 -11.05 -16.25
CA GLY A 248 -4.82 -12.48 -16.06
C GLY A 248 -5.38 -12.99 -14.75
N ASN A 249 -5.25 -14.29 -14.50
CA ASN A 249 -5.50 -14.87 -13.19
C ASN A 249 -4.27 -14.65 -12.29
N HIS A 250 -4.01 -13.40 -11.96
CA HIS A 250 -2.97 -12.91 -11.06
C HIS A 250 -3.28 -11.46 -10.71
N TYR A 251 -2.75 -10.91 -9.62
CA TYR A 251 -2.96 -9.49 -9.37
C TYR A 251 -2.18 -8.62 -10.36
N GLN A 252 -2.62 -7.37 -10.49
CA GLN A 252 -1.82 -6.29 -11.04
C GLN A 252 -1.90 -5.11 -10.07
N ARG A 253 -0.76 -4.53 -9.68
CA ARG A 253 -0.66 -3.49 -8.63
C ARG A 253 -1.66 -2.36 -8.89
N ARG A 254 -2.62 -2.19 -7.99
CA ARG A 254 -3.69 -1.21 -8.07
C ARG A 254 -4.08 -0.79 -6.65
N ILE A 255 -4.52 0.45 -6.51
CA ILE A 255 -5.06 0.98 -5.25
C ILE A 255 -6.57 0.71 -5.22
N GLY A 256 -7.09 0.22 -4.10
CA GLY A 256 -8.51 -0.04 -3.92
C GLY A 256 -9.03 -1.32 -4.56
N ALA A 257 -8.14 -2.21 -5.01
CA ALA A 257 -8.51 -3.36 -5.84
C ALA A 257 -8.11 -4.72 -5.23
N GLY A 258 -8.05 -4.81 -3.91
CA GLY A 258 -7.80 -6.06 -3.19
C GLY A 258 -6.54 -6.00 -2.32
N PHE A 259 -6.54 -6.80 -1.26
CA PHE A 259 -5.48 -6.82 -0.26
C PHE A 259 -4.12 -7.24 -0.85
N PHE A 260 -4.03 -8.38 -1.52
CA PHE A 260 -2.78 -8.81 -2.17
C PHE A 260 -2.44 -7.96 -3.39
N THR A 261 -3.43 -7.36 -4.05
CA THR A 261 -3.20 -6.39 -5.12
C THR A 261 -2.47 -5.13 -4.66
N GLU A 262 -2.78 -4.64 -3.46
CA GLU A 262 -2.09 -3.50 -2.86
C GLU A 262 -0.76 -3.93 -2.23
N TRP A 263 -0.78 -4.98 -1.41
CA TRP A 263 0.36 -5.33 -0.57
C TRP A 263 1.33 -6.33 -1.22
N GLY A 264 0.97 -7.02 -2.29
CA GLY A 264 1.81 -8.06 -2.91
C GLY A 264 2.04 -9.25 -2.00
N GLY A 265 3.21 -9.90 -2.15
CA GLY A 265 3.63 -11.06 -1.36
C GLY A 265 3.71 -10.77 0.13
N THR A 266 2.62 -11.04 0.86
CA THR A 266 2.48 -10.57 2.26
C THR A 266 3.42 -11.24 3.26
N TYR A 267 4.00 -12.39 2.93
CA TYR A 267 5.01 -13.08 3.75
C TYR A 267 6.31 -12.27 3.93
N LEU A 268 6.56 -11.30 3.04
CA LEU A 268 7.70 -10.39 3.09
C LEU A 268 7.61 -9.43 4.29
N TYR A 269 6.41 -9.23 4.85
CA TYR A 269 6.21 -8.41 6.04
C TYR A 269 6.40 -9.25 7.31
N ALA A 270 7.63 -9.30 7.83
CA ALA A 270 7.98 -10.08 9.02
C ALA A 270 7.05 -9.81 10.23
N GLY A 271 6.55 -8.58 10.38
CA GLY A 271 5.62 -8.19 11.44
C GLY A 271 4.19 -8.71 11.29
N ALA A 272 3.75 -9.06 10.09
CA ALA A 272 2.35 -9.38 9.79
C ALA A 272 2.01 -10.88 9.92
N GLY A 273 3.02 -11.74 10.08
CA GLY A 273 2.84 -13.17 10.36
C GLY A 273 2.22 -13.99 9.22
N PHE A 274 2.23 -13.48 7.99
CA PHE A 274 1.86 -14.24 6.79
C PHE A 274 2.96 -15.24 6.46
N VAL A 275 2.57 -16.39 5.90
CA VAL A 275 3.52 -17.47 5.55
C VAL A 275 3.68 -17.51 4.04
N TYR A 276 4.90 -17.80 3.58
CA TYR A 276 5.26 -17.89 2.16
C TYR A 276 4.45 -18.94 1.40
N ASP A 277 3.90 -18.57 0.24
CA ASP A 277 3.29 -19.46 -0.76
C ASP A 277 2.11 -20.30 -0.22
N TYR A 278 1.02 -19.61 0.16
CA TYR A 278 -0.19 -20.27 0.63
C TYR A 278 -1.46 -19.60 0.13
N GLN A 279 -2.44 -20.45 -0.18
CA GLN A 279 -3.81 -20.06 -0.46
C GLN A 279 -4.55 -19.65 0.81
N TYR A 280 -5.35 -18.61 0.67
CA TYR A 280 -6.24 -18.10 1.72
C TYR A 280 -7.69 -18.26 1.31
N TRP A 281 -8.49 -18.82 2.22
CA TRP A 281 -9.91 -19.04 1.98
C TRP A 281 -10.66 -17.76 1.61
N THR A 282 -11.57 -17.88 0.64
CA THR A 282 -12.61 -16.89 0.39
C THR A 282 -13.99 -17.48 0.62
N SER A 283 -15.00 -16.63 0.72
CA SER A 283 -16.41 -17.01 0.89
C SER A 283 -17.15 -17.24 -0.43
N ASP A 284 -16.53 -16.95 -1.58
CA ASP A 284 -17.10 -17.21 -2.90
C ASP A 284 -16.95 -18.69 -3.30
N THR A 285 -17.97 -19.26 -3.94
CA THR A 285 -18.05 -20.71 -4.25
C THR A 285 -18.07 -20.98 -5.75
N ALA A 286 -17.60 -22.18 -6.14
CA ALA A 286 -17.70 -22.74 -7.48
C ALA A 286 -18.41 -24.10 -7.42
N GLY A 287 -19.75 -24.10 -7.38
CA GLY A 287 -20.52 -25.32 -7.15
C GLY A 287 -20.33 -25.84 -5.72
N ASN A 288 -19.66 -26.99 -5.57
CA ASN A 288 -19.40 -27.62 -4.26
C ASN A 288 -18.01 -27.30 -3.69
N THR A 289 -17.21 -26.49 -4.38
CA THR A 289 -15.89 -26.04 -3.94
C THR A 289 -15.91 -24.58 -3.53
N GLN A 290 -14.89 -24.18 -2.79
CA GLN A 290 -14.70 -22.83 -2.31
C GLN A 290 -13.50 -22.22 -3.03
N PHE A 291 -13.59 -20.97 -3.46
CA PHE A 291 -12.43 -20.27 -4.00
C PHE A 291 -11.44 -19.92 -2.89
N ASP A 292 -10.17 -19.92 -3.25
CA ASP A 292 -9.10 -19.34 -2.46
C ASP A 292 -8.17 -18.52 -3.36
N VAL A 293 -7.37 -17.68 -2.71
CA VAL A 293 -6.46 -16.76 -3.40
C VAL A 293 -5.08 -16.93 -2.82
N ASP A 294 -4.10 -17.08 -3.71
CA ASP A 294 -2.70 -17.14 -3.35
C ASP A 294 -2.18 -15.78 -2.85
N SER A 295 -1.39 -15.78 -1.77
CA SER A 295 -0.88 -14.54 -1.16
C SER A 295 0.39 -13.98 -1.81
N ASP A 296 1.02 -14.71 -2.73
CA ASP A 296 2.26 -14.32 -3.40
C ASP A 296 1.98 -13.56 -4.70
N VAL A 297 1.10 -14.12 -5.54
CA VAL A 297 0.78 -13.62 -6.89
C VAL A 297 -0.70 -13.29 -7.10
N GLY A 298 -1.56 -13.57 -6.11
CA GLY A 298 -2.98 -13.20 -6.14
C GLY A 298 -3.80 -13.95 -7.17
N ASP A 299 -3.35 -15.11 -7.64
CA ASP A 299 -4.11 -15.98 -8.52
C ASP A 299 -5.19 -16.73 -7.74
N VAL A 300 -6.28 -17.04 -8.43
CA VAL A 300 -7.46 -17.67 -7.84
C VAL A 300 -7.50 -19.14 -8.22
N TYR A 301 -7.73 -19.99 -7.23
CA TYR A 301 -8.06 -21.41 -7.41
C TYR A 301 -9.36 -21.74 -6.68
N PHE A 302 -9.86 -22.96 -6.87
CA PHE A 302 -10.85 -23.53 -5.98
C PHE A 302 -10.28 -24.76 -5.27
N ASN A 303 -10.78 -25.00 -4.07
CA ASN A 303 -10.46 -26.17 -3.27
C ASN A 303 -11.72 -26.83 -2.72
N GLN A 304 -11.63 -28.13 -2.43
CA GLN A 304 -12.69 -28.83 -1.69
C GLN A 304 -12.83 -28.18 -0.31
N SER A 305 -14.05 -27.95 0.17
CA SER A 305 -14.29 -27.28 1.45
C SER A 305 -13.68 -28.02 2.66
N SER A 306 -13.34 -29.30 2.49
CA SER A 306 -12.62 -30.15 3.46
C SER A 306 -11.09 -30.00 3.44
N ASN A 307 -10.53 -29.34 2.44
CA ASN A 307 -9.08 -29.06 2.38
C ASN A 307 -8.71 -28.02 3.45
N SER A 308 -7.41 -27.78 3.62
CA SER A 308 -6.92 -26.89 4.69
C SER A 308 -6.03 -25.74 4.19
N PRO A 309 -6.49 -24.83 3.32
CA PRO A 309 -5.93 -23.49 3.15
C PRO A 309 -5.80 -22.70 4.46
N ARG A 310 -5.10 -21.56 4.39
CA ARG A 310 -4.89 -20.67 5.54
C ARG A 310 -6.13 -19.80 5.80
N GLY A 311 -6.30 -19.43 7.07
CA GLY A 311 -7.39 -18.56 7.51
C GLY A 311 -7.04 -17.08 7.44
N LEU A 312 -7.90 -16.29 6.81
CA LEU A 312 -7.88 -14.83 6.84
C LEU A 312 -9.29 -14.33 7.07
N CYS A 313 -9.43 -13.27 7.87
CA CYS A 313 -10.71 -12.62 8.09
C CYS A 313 -10.63 -11.15 7.70
N VAL A 314 -11.76 -10.55 7.34
CA VAL A 314 -11.88 -9.13 7.02
C VAL A 314 -13.05 -8.52 7.77
N THR A 315 -12.95 -7.23 8.08
CA THR A 315 -14.07 -6.46 8.65
C THR A 315 -15.35 -6.68 7.83
N PRO A 316 -16.52 -6.81 8.49
CA PRO A 316 -17.80 -7.09 7.82
C PRO A 316 -18.12 -6.17 6.65
#